data_AF-A0ABD0P445-F1
#
_entry.id   AF-A0ABD0P445-F1
#
_cell.length_a   1.000
_cell.length_b   1.000
_cell.length_c   1.000
_cell.angle_alpha   90.00
_cell.angle_beta   90.00
_cell.angle_gamma   90.00
#
_symmetry.space_group_name_H-M   'P 1'
#
loop_
_entity.id
_entity.type
_entity.pdbx_description
1 polymer ?
#
loop_
_entity_poly.entity_id
_entity_poly.type
_entity_poly.pdbx_seq_one_letter_code
_entity_poly.pdbx_strand_id
1 'polypeptide(L)'
;VGYQIRFETSRTTATKLIFLTEGLLLRQIQQDASLGQYQVLIVDEVHERHLHCDFLLGVLRSLLPLRPDLRLVLMSATINIKLFSSYFNNAPVLQVPGRLFPIQVIYQPIPPEEQVSRSEKLDPRPYLRVLQGIDQRYPPEERGDLLLFLSGVAEISTIQEACQTYATHTQRWIVLPLHSTLSLVQQDK
;
A
#
# COMPACT_ATOMS: atom_id res chain seq x y z
N VAL A 1 7.12 -16.80 12.48
CA VAL A 1 6.49 -15.51 12.10
C VAL A 1 4.98 -15.69 12.18
N GLY A 2 4.23 -14.67 12.57
CA GLY A 2 2.77 -14.72 12.67
C GLY A 2 2.14 -13.39 12.29
N TYR A 3 0.82 -13.34 12.22
CA TYR A 3 0.07 -12.11 12.01
C TYR A 3 -1.20 -12.07 12.85
N GLN A 4 -1.70 -10.87 13.10
CA GLN A 4 -2.98 -10.63 13.75
C GLN A 4 -3.67 -9.47 13.06
N ILE A 5 -4.80 -9.76 12.41
CA ILE A 5 -5.67 -8.77 11.77
C ILE A 5 -7.07 -8.89 12.39
N ARG A 6 -7.97 -7.98 12.01
CA ARG A 6 -9.32 -8.00 12.57
C ARG A 6 -9.99 -9.34 12.23
N PHE A 7 -10.40 -10.09 13.26
CA PHE A 7 -11.05 -11.41 13.18
C PHE A 7 -10.16 -12.60 12.80
N GLU A 8 -8.86 -12.40 12.56
CA GLU A 8 -7.96 -13.48 12.16
C GLU A 8 -6.64 -13.39 12.90
N THR A 9 -6.15 -14.54 13.39
CA THR A 9 -4.92 -14.60 14.17
C THR A 9 -4.15 -15.86 13.83
N SER A 10 -2.89 -15.69 13.42
CA SER A 10 -1.93 -16.76 13.22
C SER A 10 -0.74 -16.53 14.15
N ARG A 11 -0.81 -17.10 15.37
CA ARG A 11 0.23 -17.00 16.40
C ARG A 11 0.31 -18.31 17.17
N THR A 12 1.53 -18.77 17.45
CA THR A 12 1.81 -19.88 18.36
C THR A 12 2.74 -19.41 19.48
N THR A 13 3.01 -20.28 20.46
CA THR A 13 4.01 -20.02 21.51
C THR A 13 5.43 -19.85 20.96
N ALA A 14 5.70 -20.36 19.76
CA ALA A 14 6.98 -20.22 19.07
C ALA A 14 7.10 -18.90 18.27
N THR A 15 6.02 -18.13 18.09
CA THR A 15 6.04 -16.88 17.31
C THR A 15 6.90 -15.81 17.99
N LYS A 16 8.01 -15.42 17.34
CA LYS A 16 8.92 -14.35 17.79
C LYS A 16 8.73 -13.00 17.07
N LEU A 17 8.08 -13.02 15.91
CA LEU A 17 7.77 -11.85 15.10
C LEU A 17 6.30 -11.93 14.71
N ILE A 18 5.57 -10.86 14.96
CA ILE A 18 4.13 -10.76 14.67
C ILE A 18 3.83 -9.46 13.91
N PHE A 19 3.17 -9.59 12.77
CA PHE A 19 2.57 -8.48 12.05
C PHE A 19 1.20 -8.18 12.64
N LEU A 20 0.90 -6.92 12.89
CA LEU A 20 -0.34 -6.52 13.53
C LEU A 20 -0.77 -5.16 13.00
N THR A 21 -2.08 -4.92 12.91
CA THR A 21 -2.60 -3.60 12.56
C THR A 21 -2.51 -2.64 13.74
N GLU A 22 -2.35 -1.35 13.47
CA GLU A 22 -2.22 -0.31 14.49
C GLU A 22 -3.42 -0.29 15.44
N GLY A 23 -4.62 -0.47 14.89
CA GLY A 23 -5.85 -0.56 15.70
C GLY A 23 -5.86 -1.72 16.69
N LEU A 24 -5.25 -2.87 16.34
CA LEU A 24 -5.11 -3.99 17.27
C LEU A 24 -4.06 -3.71 18.34
N LEU A 25 -2.94 -3.04 18.00
CA LEU A 25 -1.96 -2.62 19.00
C LEU A 25 -2.58 -1.67 20.01
N LEU A 26 -3.30 -0.65 19.52
CA LEU A 26 -4.00 0.33 20.36
C LEU A 26 -4.97 -0.36 21.32
N ARG A 27 -5.70 -1.36 20.85
CA ARG A 27 -6.57 -2.17 21.72
C ARG A 27 -5.78 -2.97 22.76
N GLN A 28 -4.61 -3.51 22.42
CA GLN A 28 -3.76 -4.19 23.39
C GLN A 28 -3.21 -3.22 24.45
N ILE A 29 -2.86 -1.98 24.09
CA ILE A 29 -2.41 -0.95 25.04
C ILE A 29 -3.50 -0.64 26.07
N GLN A 30 -4.79 -0.68 25.69
CA GLN A 30 -5.89 -0.50 26.63
C GLN A 30 -5.97 -1.62 27.68
N GLN A 31 -5.51 -2.83 27.36
CA GLN A 31 -5.53 -3.98 28.25
C GLN A 31 -4.24 -4.09 29.07
N ASP A 32 -3.10 -3.83 28.43
CA ASP A 32 -1.77 -3.78 29.03
C ASP A 32 -1.04 -2.54 28.54
N ALA A 33 -1.08 -1.49 29.37
CA ALA A 33 -0.44 -0.21 29.07
C ALA A 33 1.09 -0.31 28.96
N SER A 34 1.70 -1.37 29.51
CA SER A 34 3.16 -1.57 29.49
C SER A 34 3.65 -2.22 28.19
N LEU A 35 2.74 -2.83 27.42
CA LEU A 35 3.05 -3.66 26.26
C LEU A 35 4.12 -4.72 26.59
N GLY A 36 4.03 -5.36 27.75
CA GLY A 36 5.08 -6.22 28.31
C GLY A 36 5.43 -7.44 27.45
N GLN A 37 4.55 -7.82 26.52
CA GLN A 37 4.79 -8.88 25.54
C GLN A 37 5.73 -8.48 24.39
N TYR A 38 6.08 -7.19 24.24
CA TYR A 38 6.93 -6.68 23.16
C TYR A 38 8.21 -6.06 23.70
N GLN A 39 9.33 -6.41 23.05
CA GLN A 39 10.65 -5.83 23.30
C GLN A 39 11.04 -4.83 22.21
N VAL A 40 10.52 -5.02 21.00
CA VAL A 40 10.74 -4.17 19.84
C VAL A 40 9.41 -3.95 19.14
N LEU A 41 9.11 -2.71 18.83
CA LEU A 41 8.00 -2.32 17.96
C LEU A 41 8.57 -1.66 16.71
N ILE A 42 8.09 -2.11 15.56
CA ILE A 42 8.39 -1.51 14.26
C ILE A 42 7.06 -0.94 13.76
N VAL A 43 6.98 0.38 13.64
CA VAL A 43 5.82 1.06 13.04
C VAL A 43 6.20 1.39 11.61
N ASP A 44 5.56 0.69 10.68
CA ASP A 44 5.79 0.87 9.25
C ASP A 44 4.91 1.99 8.68
N GLU A 45 5.26 2.46 7.49
CA GLU A 45 4.43 3.37 6.69
C GLU A 45 3.99 4.65 7.45
N VAL A 46 4.82 5.16 8.38
CA VAL A 46 4.44 6.31 9.24
C VAL A 46 4.16 7.59 8.44
N HIS A 47 4.51 7.60 7.16
CA HIS A 47 4.27 8.72 6.26
C HIS A 47 2.84 8.83 5.74
N GLU A 48 2.02 7.79 5.84
CA GLU A 48 0.59 7.86 5.44
C GLU A 48 -0.24 8.75 6.37
N ARG A 49 0.25 9.02 7.59
CA ARG A 49 -0.33 9.95 8.57
C ARG A 49 -1.85 9.79 8.77
N HIS A 50 -2.29 8.54 8.94
CA HIS A 50 -3.66 8.25 9.32
C HIS A 50 -3.87 8.34 10.84
N LEU A 51 -5.13 8.49 11.26
CA LEU A 51 -5.51 8.76 12.66
C LEU A 51 -4.94 7.73 13.64
N HIS A 52 -5.00 6.44 13.30
CA HIS A 52 -4.53 5.38 14.18
C HIS A 52 -3.00 5.42 14.35
N CYS A 53 -2.24 5.70 13.29
CA CYS A 53 -0.79 5.84 13.36
C CYS A 53 -0.42 7.05 14.22
N ASP A 54 -0.98 8.23 13.96
CA ASP A 54 -0.66 9.44 14.72
C ASP A 54 -1.00 9.27 16.22
N PHE A 55 -2.15 8.64 16.53
CA PHE A 55 -2.52 8.35 17.91
C PHE A 55 -1.58 7.32 18.55
N LEU A 56 -1.24 6.24 17.85
CA LEU A 56 -0.28 5.24 18.30
C LEU A 56 1.09 5.86 18.60
N LEU A 57 1.60 6.73 17.74
CA LEU A 57 2.87 7.41 17.95
C LEU A 57 2.84 8.30 19.20
N GLY A 58 1.73 8.99 19.47
CA GLY A 58 1.55 9.79 20.68
C GLY A 58 1.55 8.94 21.96
N VAL A 59 0.87 7.79 21.92
CA VAL A 59 0.86 6.82 23.03
C VAL A 59 2.25 6.23 23.25
N LEU A 60 2.93 5.78 22.18
CA LEU A 60 4.27 5.20 22.26
C LEU A 60 5.31 6.21 22.77
N ARG A 61 5.24 7.47 22.34
CA ARG A 61 6.10 8.54 22.88
C ARG A 61 5.96 8.70 24.39
N SER A 62 4.74 8.54 24.91
CA SER A 62 4.47 8.61 26.36
C SER A 62 4.92 7.34 27.10
N LEU A 63 4.91 6.19 26.43
CA LEU A 63 5.31 4.90 26.99
C LEU A 63 6.84 4.72 27.08
N LEU A 64 7.60 5.20 26.09
CA LEU A 64 9.06 4.98 26.00
C LEU A 64 9.83 5.36 27.28
N PRO A 65 9.57 6.50 27.95
CA PRO A 65 10.25 6.83 29.21
C PRO A 65 9.94 5.86 30.36
N LEU A 66 8.76 5.23 30.35
CA LEU A 66 8.32 4.26 31.37
C LEU A 66 8.83 2.84 31.09
N ARG A 67 9.18 2.54 29.83
CA ARG A 67 9.66 1.24 29.36
C ARG A 67 11.02 1.42 28.64
N PRO A 68 12.12 1.69 29.37
CA PRO A 68 13.42 1.95 28.78
C PRO A 68 14.02 0.73 28.03
N ASP A 69 13.48 -0.47 28.27
CA ASP A 69 13.83 -1.70 27.57
C ASP A 69 13.06 -1.90 26.25
N LEU A 70 12.01 -1.13 25.99
CA LEU A 70 11.25 -1.17 24.75
C LEU A 70 11.97 -0.37 23.64
N ARG A 71 12.27 -1.02 22.52
CA ARG A 71 12.84 -0.37 21.34
C ARG A 71 11.75 -0.03 20.34
N LEU A 72 11.78 1.20 19.81
CA LEU A 72 10.88 1.66 18.76
C LEU A 72 11.67 1.95 17.49
N VAL A 73 11.23 1.39 16.36
CA VAL A 73 11.72 1.68 15.02
C VAL A 73 10.57 2.23 14.21
N LEU A 74 10.80 3.35 13.52
CA LEU A 74 9.84 3.96 12.61
C LEU A 74 10.35 3.79 11.18
N MET A 75 9.54 3.24 10.29
CA MET A 75 9.89 3.06 8.88
C MET A 75 9.01 3.99 8.02
N SER A 76 9.65 4.65 7.05
CA SER A 76 9.02 5.63 6.16
C SER A 76 9.69 5.58 4.80
N ALA A 77 8.89 5.57 3.72
CA ALA A 77 9.39 5.70 2.36
C ALA A 77 9.69 7.16 1.96
N THR A 78 9.21 8.16 2.71
CA THR A 78 9.30 9.58 2.32
C THR A 78 10.36 10.37 3.10
N ILE A 79 10.76 11.52 2.53
CA ILE A 79 11.84 12.40 2.99
C ILE A 79 11.52 13.14 4.31
N ASN A 80 10.27 13.14 4.80
CA ASN A 80 9.92 13.90 6.01
C ASN A 80 10.34 13.22 7.33
N ILE A 81 11.56 12.68 7.37
CA ILE A 81 12.14 11.96 8.50
C ILE A 81 12.49 12.93 9.65
N LYS A 82 12.79 14.19 9.32
CA LYS A 82 13.13 15.23 10.31
C LYS A 82 12.01 15.47 11.31
N LEU A 83 10.75 15.45 10.84
CA LEU A 83 9.58 15.61 11.71
C LEU A 83 9.56 14.52 12.78
N PHE A 84 9.65 13.24 12.38
CA PHE A 84 9.64 12.11 13.31
C PHE A 84 10.86 12.10 14.23
N SER A 85 12.05 12.38 13.70
CA SER A 85 13.28 12.49 14.50
C SER A 85 13.11 13.54 15.60
N SER A 86 12.66 14.75 15.26
CA SER A 86 12.44 15.83 16.24
C SER A 86 11.35 15.48 17.26
N TYR A 87 10.28 14.82 16.84
CA TYR A 87 9.18 14.39 17.72
C TYR A 87 9.63 13.34 18.75
N PHE A 88 10.56 12.46 18.37
CA PHE A 88 11.17 11.44 19.22
C PHE A 88 12.57 11.85 19.73
N ASN A 89 12.70 13.08 20.23
CA ASN A 89 13.91 13.59 20.90
C ASN A 89 15.19 13.52 20.05
N ASN A 90 15.09 13.92 18.78
CA ASN A 90 16.18 13.85 17.79
C ASN A 90 16.71 12.42 17.61
N ALA A 91 15.79 11.45 17.51
CA ALA A 91 16.12 10.05 17.27
C ALA A 91 17.03 9.89 16.03
N PRO A 92 18.02 8.98 16.06
CA PRO A 92 18.93 8.77 14.96
C PRO A 92 18.19 8.32 13.70
N VAL A 93 18.64 8.83 12.56
CA VAL A 93 18.04 8.56 11.25
C VAL A 93 18.98 7.66 10.45
N LEU A 94 18.46 6.50 10.03
CA LEU A 94 19.12 5.64 9.06
C LEU A 94 18.43 5.82 7.70
N GLN A 95 19.19 6.26 6.70
CA GLN A 95 18.69 6.39 5.33
C GLN A 95 19.30 5.31 4.44
N VAL A 96 18.44 4.54 3.79
CA VAL A 96 18.85 3.56 2.76
C VAL A 96 18.59 4.21 1.39
N PRO A 97 19.64 4.46 0.57
CA PRO A 97 19.45 5.06 -0.73
C PRO A 97 18.66 4.11 -1.65
N GLY A 98 17.49 4.55 -2.10
CA GLY A 98 16.75 3.86 -3.15
C GLY A 98 17.47 3.96 -4.49
N ARG A 99 17.31 2.94 -5.34
CA ARG A 99 17.68 3.01 -6.76
C ARG A 99 16.43 3.35 -7.55
N LEU A 100 16.37 4.57 -8.06
CA LEU A 100 15.34 4.96 -9.01
C LEU A 100 15.92 4.82 -10.43
N PHE A 101 15.18 4.14 -11.30
CA PHE A 101 15.43 4.19 -12.73
C PHE A 101 14.78 5.46 -13.30
N PRO A 102 15.33 6.05 -14.38
CA PRO A 102 14.72 7.22 -14.99
C PRO A 102 13.30 6.90 -15.48
N ILE A 103 12.34 7.71 -15.04
CA ILE A 103 10.92 7.58 -15.42
C ILE A 103 10.61 8.63 -16.48
N GLN A 104 9.96 8.22 -17.57
CA GLN A 104 9.42 9.12 -18.58
C GLN A 104 7.92 9.35 -18.30
N VAL A 105 7.50 10.61 -18.28
CA VAL A 105 6.09 11.00 -18.10
C VAL A 105 5.51 11.33 -19.47
N ILE A 106 4.43 10.63 -19.84
CA ILE A 106 3.73 10.84 -21.11
C ILE A 106 2.29 11.25 -20.79
N TYR A 107 1.87 12.40 -21.31
CA TYR A 107 0.49 12.87 -21.20
C TYR A 107 -0.30 12.45 -22.44
N GLN A 108 -1.43 11.77 -22.22
CA GLN A 108 -2.31 11.31 -23.29
C GLN A 108 -3.70 11.94 -23.11
N PRO A 109 -4.00 13.05 -23.81
CA PRO A 109 -5.30 13.71 -23.69
C PRO A 109 -6.42 12.84 -24.25
N ILE A 110 -7.57 12.86 -23.58
CA ILE A 110 -8.79 12.18 -24.04
C ILE A 110 -9.36 12.99 -25.22
N PRO A 111 -9.60 12.38 -26.40
CA PRO A 111 -10.15 13.09 -27.54
C PRO A 111 -11.55 13.64 -27.28
N PRO A 112 -11.94 14.73 -27.97
CA PRO A 112 -13.26 15.34 -27.81
C PRO A 112 -14.42 14.37 -27.99
N GLU A 113 -14.33 13.40 -28.92
CA GLU A 113 -15.37 12.39 -29.12
C GLU A 113 -15.62 11.46 -27.92
N GLU A 114 -14.63 11.28 -27.04
CA GLU A 114 -14.72 10.44 -25.83
C GLU A 114 -15.13 11.25 -24.60
N GLN A 115 -14.90 12.57 -24.59
CA GLN A 115 -15.28 13.46 -23.51
C GLN A 115 -16.80 13.66 -23.38
N VAL A 116 -17.59 13.28 -24.39
CA VAL A 116 -19.04 13.54 -24.46
C VAL A 116 -19.88 12.56 -23.63
N SER A 117 -19.26 11.63 -22.90
CA SER A 117 -20.01 10.71 -22.02
C SER A 117 -20.74 11.50 -20.94
N ARG A 118 -22.06 11.63 -21.09
CA ARG A 118 -22.98 12.14 -20.05
C ARG A 118 -23.28 11.12 -18.96
N SER A 119 -22.59 9.98 -18.95
CA SER A 119 -22.80 8.92 -17.97
C SER A 119 -21.94 9.16 -16.74
N GLU A 120 -22.49 8.90 -15.55
CA GLU A 120 -21.73 8.82 -14.30
C GLU A 120 -20.77 7.61 -14.29
N LYS A 121 -20.92 6.66 -15.23
CA LYS A 121 -20.06 5.48 -15.32
C LYS A 121 -18.73 5.82 -15.98
N LEU A 122 -17.65 5.29 -15.40
CA LEU A 122 -16.29 5.40 -15.90
C LEU A 122 -16.18 4.80 -17.32
N ASP A 123 -15.66 5.57 -18.26
CA ASP A 123 -15.42 5.12 -19.62
C ASP A 123 -14.11 4.31 -19.70
N PRO A 124 -14.13 3.05 -20.16
CA PRO A 124 -12.93 2.23 -20.27
C PRO A 124 -12.04 2.59 -21.47
N ARG A 125 -12.52 3.34 -22.45
CA ARG A 125 -11.79 3.63 -23.71
C ARG A 125 -10.41 4.28 -23.50
N PRO A 126 -10.24 5.28 -22.61
CA PRO A 126 -8.93 5.86 -22.35
C PRO A 126 -7.91 4.84 -21.83
N TYR A 127 -8.34 3.89 -21.00
CA TYR A 127 -7.47 2.85 -20.43
C TYR A 127 -7.08 1.82 -21.50
N LEU A 128 -8.03 1.37 -22.32
CA LEU A 128 -7.75 0.47 -23.44
C LEU A 128 -6.77 1.07 -24.44
N ARG A 129 -6.84 2.38 -24.67
CA ARG A 129 -5.89 3.11 -25.53
C ARG A 129 -4.46 3.04 -24.99
N VAL A 130 -4.27 3.04 -23.67
CA VAL A 130 -2.94 2.85 -23.06
C VAL A 130 -2.42 1.45 -23.38
N LEU A 131 -3.24 0.39 -23.20
CA LEU A 131 -2.85 -0.98 -23.54
C LEU A 131 -2.49 -1.09 -25.03
N GLN A 132 -3.33 -0.55 -25.91
CA GLN A 132 -3.10 -0.53 -27.36
C GLN A 132 -1.82 0.24 -27.73
N GLY A 133 -1.57 1.38 -27.07
CA GLY A 133 -0.36 2.17 -27.27
C GLY A 133 0.90 1.41 -26.86
N ILE A 134 0.85 0.67 -25.76
CA ILE A 134 1.95 -0.21 -25.34
C ILE A 134 2.15 -1.34 -26.36
N ASP A 135 1.07 -2.00 -26.77
CA ASP A 135 1.07 -3.12 -27.72
C ASP A 135 1.56 -2.74 -29.13
N GLN A 136 1.41 -1.48 -29.52
CA GLN A 136 1.90 -0.95 -30.80
C GLN A 136 3.36 -0.47 -30.72
N ARG A 137 3.77 0.06 -29.56
CA ARG A 137 5.08 0.69 -29.38
C ARG A 137 6.18 -0.30 -29.03
N TYR A 138 5.86 -1.36 -28.29
CA TYR A 138 6.84 -2.30 -27.76
C TYR A 138 6.58 -3.72 -28.28
N PRO A 139 7.61 -4.44 -28.75
CA PRO A 139 7.48 -5.85 -29.09
C PRO A 139 7.24 -6.69 -27.81
N PRO A 140 6.72 -7.93 -27.94
CA PRO A 140 6.44 -8.80 -26.79
C PRO A 140 7.64 -9.01 -25.86
N GLU A 141 8.86 -9.04 -26.41
CA GLU A 141 10.11 -9.27 -25.68
C GLU A 141 10.51 -8.08 -24.76
N GLU A 142 10.07 -6.87 -25.10
CA GLU A 142 10.45 -5.62 -24.39
C GLU A 142 9.29 -5.05 -23.57
N ARG A 143 8.12 -5.68 -23.64
CA ARG A 143 6.92 -5.21 -22.96
C ARG A 143 6.96 -5.58 -21.47
N GLY A 144 6.92 -4.57 -20.61
CA GLY A 144 6.77 -4.74 -19.17
C GLY A 144 5.31 -4.82 -18.70
N ASP A 145 5.14 -4.86 -17.39
CA ASP A 145 3.82 -4.86 -16.74
C ASP A 145 3.20 -3.46 -16.68
N LEU A 146 1.87 -3.40 -16.56
CA LEU A 146 1.09 -2.18 -16.44
C LEU A 146 0.33 -2.15 -15.10
N LEU A 147 0.63 -1.16 -14.26
CA LEU A 147 -0.13 -0.86 -13.05
C LEU A 147 -1.09 0.31 -13.30
N LEU A 148 -2.40 0.05 -13.17
CA LEU A 148 -3.45 1.06 -13.28
C LEU A 148 -3.99 1.43 -11.90
N PHE A 149 -3.97 2.72 -11.57
CA PHE A 149 -4.58 3.26 -10.36
C PHE A 149 -6.01 3.71 -10.64
N LEU A 150 -6.97 3.19 -9.87
CA LEU A 150 -8.40 3.45 -9.99
C LEU A 150 -9.00 3.73 -8.60
N SER A 151 -10.09 4.48 -8.53
CA SER A 151 -10.56 5.08 -7.26
C SER A 151 -11.31 4.09 -6.36
N GLY A 152 -11.80 2.98 -6.89
CA GLY A 152 -12.55 1.99 -6.09
C GLY A 152 -12.99 0.76 -6.86
N VAL A 153 -13.61 -0.18 -6.14
CA VAL A 153 -13.97 -1.51 -6.66
C VAL A 153 -14.87 -1.43 -7.90
N ALA A 154 -15.85 -0.51 -7.93
CA ALA A 154 -16.74 -0.37 -9.08
C ALA A 154 -16.00 0.06 -10.36
N GLU A 155 -15.05 0.98 -10.25
CA GLU A 155 -14.19 1.41 -11.34
C GLU A 155 -13.26 0.28 -11.77
N ILE A 156 -12.62 -0.39 -10.80
CA ILE A 156 -11.74 -1.54 -11.04
C ILE A 156 -12.47 -2.63 -11.82
N SER A 157 -13.68 -3.02 -11.40
CA SER A 157 -14.46 -4.04 -12.10
C SER A 157 -14.84 -3.62 -13.52
N THR A 158 -15.23 -2.35 -13.72
CA THR A 158 -15.61 -1.82 -15.04
C THR A 158 -14.42 -1.85 -16.01
N ILE A 159 -13.24 -1.41 -15.56
CA ILE A 159 -12.02 -1.42 -16.38
C ILE A 159 -11.51 -2.85 -16.58
N GLN A 160 -11.58 -3.70 -15.55
CA GLN A 160 -11.18 -5.10 -15.63
C GLN A 160 -11.95 -5.84 -16.72
N GLU A 161 -13.28 -5.69 -16.79
CA GLU A 161 -14.12 -6.37 -17.80
C GLU A 161 -13.71 -5.96 -19.23
N ALA A 162 -13.50 -4.66 -19.45
CA ALA A 162 -13.05 -4.14 -20.74
C ALA A 162 -11.64 -4.64 -21.11
N CYS A 163 -10.70 -4.58 -20.16
CA CYS A 163 -9.33 -5.07 -20.35
C CYS A 163 -9.30 -6.59 -20.57
N GLN A 164 -10.14 -7.36 -19.89
CA GLN A 164 -10.23 -8.82 -20.05
C GLN A 164 -10.76 -9.19 -21.44
N THR A 165 -11.74 -8.44 -21.95
CA THR A 165 -12.24 -8.61 -23.32
C THR A 165 -11.12 -8.36 -24.33
N TYR A 166 -10.40 -7.24 -24.19
CA TYR A 166 -9.25 -6.91 -25.03
C TYR A 166 -8.14 -7.97 -24.94
N ALA A 167 -7.81 -8.44 -23.73
CA ALA A 167 -6.82 -9.48 -23.49
C ALA A 167 -7.21 -10.82 -24.12
N THR A 168 -8.49 -11.18 -24.10
CA THR A 168 -9.00 -12.42 -24.72
C THR A 168 -8.85 -12.38 -26.24
N HIS A 169 -9.07 -11.23 -26.88
CA HIS A 169 -8.89 -11.09 -28.33
C HIS A 169 -7.42 -11.06 -28.75
N THR A 170 -6.57 -10.40 -27.96
CA THR A 170 -5.16 -10.18 -28.32
C THR A 170 -4.23 -11.27 -27.82
N GLN A 171 -4.64 -12.03 -26.78
CA GLN A 171 -3.79 -12.97 -26.03
C GLN A 171 -2.49 -12.33 -25.52
N ARG A 172 -2.55 -11.02 -25.26
CA ARG A 172 -1.39 -10.20 -24.95
C ARG A 172 -1.26 -9.88 -23.46
N TRP A 173 -2.33 -9.86 -22.70
CA TRP A 173 -2.31 -9.37 -21.32
C TRP A 173 -2.89 -10.40 -20.35
N ILE A 174 -2.36 -10.43 -19.13
CA ILE A 174 -2.98 -11.08 -17.98
C ILE A 174 -3.55 -9.95 -17.12
N VAL A 175 -4.86 -9.96 -16.88
CA VAL A 175 -5.55 -8.89 -16.15
C VAL A 175 -5.81 -9.36 -14.72
N LEU A 176 -5.22 -8.67 -13.75
CA LEU A 176 -5.34 -8.96 -12.32
C LEU A 176 -5.92 -7.74 -11.58
N PRO A 177 -7.12 -7.84 -10.98
CA PRO A 177 -7.63 -6.78 -10.13
C PRO A 177 -6.97 -6.85 -8.74
N LEU A 178 -6.74 -5.69 -8.11
CA LEU A 178 -6.27 -5.60 -6.73
C LEU A 178 -7.12 -4.59 -5.96
N HIS A 179 -7.84 -5.05 -4.93
CA HIS A 179 -8.61 -4.22 -4.01
C HIS A 179 -8.83 -4.90 -2.65
N SER A 180 -9.17 -4.11 -1.63
CA SER A 180 -9.25 -4.54 -0.23
C SER A 180 -10.29 -5.63 0.09
N THR A 181 -11.27 -5.86 -0.78
CA THR A 181 -12.29 -6.91 -0.59
C THR A 181 -11.87 -8.28 -1.12
N LEU A 182 -10.70 -8.41 -1.78
CA LEU A 182 -10.15 -9.69 -2.19
C LEU A 182 -9.65 -10.50 -0.99
N SER A 183 -9.78 -11.83 -1.06
CA SER A 183 -9.12 -12.72 -0.11
C SER A 183 -7.60 -12.64 -0.23
N LEU A 184 -6.86 -13.01 0.84
CA LEU A 184 -5.39 -13.04 0.82
C LEU A 184 -4.84 -13.86 -0.36
N VAL A 185 -5.40 -15.05 -0.61
CA VAL A 185 -5.00 -15.92 -1.73
C VAL A 185 -5.18 -15.25 -3.10
N GLN A 186 -6.15 -14.34 -3.23
CA GLN A 186 -6.37 -13.59 -4.48
C GLN A 186 -5.45 -12.36 -4.58
N GLN A 187 -5.06 -11.76 -3.46
CA GLN A 187 -4.12 -10.64 -3.42
C GLN A 187 -2.68 -11.12 -3.72
N ASP A 188 -2.36 -12.36 -3.38
CA ASP A 188 -1.05 -13.00 -3.62
C ASP A 188 -0.85 -13.53 -5.05
N LYS A 189 -1.84 -13.39 -5.94
CA LYS A 189 -1.75 -13.83 -7.34
C LYS A 189 -0.93 -12.86 -8.19
#